data_AF-A0A484M9E5-F1
#
_entry.id   AF-A0A484M9E5-F1
#
_cell.length_a   1.000
_cell.length_b   1.000
_cell.length_c   1.000
_cell.angle_alpha   90.00
_cell.angle_beta   90.00
_cell.angle_gamma   90.00
#
_symmetry.space_group_name_H-M   'P 1'
#
loop_
_entity.id
_entity.type
_entity.pdbx_description
1 polymer ?
#
loop_
_entity_poly.entity_id
_entity_poly.type
_entity_poly.pdbx_seq_one_letter_code
_entity_poly.pdbx_strand_id
1 'polypeptide(L)'
;MDICSSATEDLASTRMLEVGSVAIRIPELVERMEWYVAKKAKGEEELRRLQEPAADFEGKIAEAEERAWASEERARAAEQARIAAEEKARCLDEEAEHMIKAFQTSLAFEEAALSRMNNLLKVWAQTPDGQRLLLKEGQANYSMGLHRAQEVLLEWIRDGKELPKPCENPEEFDSSIYYSDDEDGAGGGEDTARN
;
A
#
# COMPACT_ATOMS: atom_id res chain seq x y z
N MET A 1 56.11 -84.48 70.71
CA MET A 1 54.79 -84.47 70.05
C MET A 1 54.56 -83.02 69.72
N ASP A 2 55.20 -82.52 68.66
CA ASP A 2 55.43 -81.08 68.45
C ASP A 2 54.97 -80.62 67.06
N ILE A 3 53.89 -81.21 66.57
CA ILE A 3 53.30 -80.90 65.25
C ILE A 3 52.29 -79.74 65.36
N CYS A 4 51.81 -79.42 66.57
CA CYS A 4 50.85 -78.33 66.80
C CYS A 4 51.51 -76.95 66.96
N SER A 5 52.81 -76.88 67.29
CA SER A 5 53.48 -75.59 67.51
C SER A 5 53.84 -74.91 66.19
N SER A 6 54.36 -75.64 65.19
CA SER A 6 54.78 -75.03 63.93
C SER A 6 53.59 -74.58 63.06
N ALA A 7 52.46 -75.29 63.11
CA ALA A 7 51.26 -74.93 62.35
C ALA A 7 50.55 -73.67 62.90
N THR A 8 50.70 -73.40 64.20
CA THR A 8 50.15 -72.18 64.84
C THR A 8 51.09 -70.99 64.69
N GLU A 9 52.41 -71.21 64.69
CA GLU A 9 53.42 -70.19 64.34
C GLU A 9 53.32 -69.73 62.87
N ASP A 10 53.18 -70.65 61.92
CA ASP A 10 53.10 -70.33 60.47
C ASP A 10 51.81 -69.55 60.12
N LEU A 11 50.69 -69.90 60.76
CA LEU A 11 49.44 -69.15 60.65
C LEU A 11 49.53 -67.75 61.27
N ALA A 12 50.23 -67.61 62.40
CA ALA A 12 50.48 -66.30 63.02
C ALA A 12 51.38 -65.43 62.15
N SER A 13 52.43 -66.00 61.56
CA SER A 13 53.35 -65.31 60.65
C SER A 13 52.66 -64.85 59.36
N THR A 14 51.82 -65.70 58.77
CA THR A 14 51.01 -65.37 57.58
C THR A 14 50.03 -64.23 57.88
N ARG A 15 49.36 -64.26 59.03
CA ARG A 15 48.47 -63.17 59.46
C ARG A 15 49.23 -61.88 59.71
N MET A 16 50.43 -61.93 60.30
CA MET A 16 51.25 -60.74 60.52
C MET A 16 51.77 -60.14 59.22
N LEU A 17 52.10 -60.96 58.22
CA LEU A 17 52.46 -60.50 56.87
C LEU A 17 51.28 -59.88 56.14
N GLU A 18 50.09 -60.46 56.26
CA GLU A 18 48.87 -59.91 55.67
C GLU A 18 48.48 -58.58 56.34
N VAL A 19 48.53 -58.51 57.68
CA VAL A 19 48.34 -57.27 58.45
C VAL A 19 49.39 -56.23 58.09
N GLY A 20 50.66 -56.61 57.95
CA GLY A 20 51.74 -55.73 57.51
C GLY A 20 51.53 -55.22 56.08
N SER A 21 51.11 -56.09 55.16
CA SER A 21 50.80 -55.73 53.76
C SER A 21 49.62 -54.78 53.65
N VAL A 22 48.58 -54.98 54.45
CA VAL A 22 47.44 -54.05 54.55
C VAL A 22 47.87 -52.74 55.21
N ALA A 23 48.64 -52.79 56.30
CA ALA A 23 49.17 -51.61 56.99
C ALA A 23 50.04 -50.72 56.08
N ILE A 24 50.79 -51.31 55.15
CA ILE A 24 51.61 -50.57 54.17
C ILE A 24 50.75 -49.90 53.08
N ARG A 25 49.60 -50.47 52.70
CA ARG A 25 48.69 -49.90 51.67
C ARG A 25 47.72 -48.85 52.20
N ILE A 26 47.46 -48.84 53.51
CA ILE A 26 46.56 -47.87 54.15
C ILE A 26 46.98 -46.41 53.90
N PRO A 27 48.27 -46.01 54.08
CA PRO A 27 48.70 -44.64 53.81
C PRO A 27 48.45 -44.16 52.37
N GLU A 28 48.71 -45.01 51.36
CA GLU A 28 48.47 -44.66 49.95
C GLU A 28 46.97 -44.45 49.66
N LEU A 29 46.11 -45.27 50.28
CA LEU A 29 44.66 -45.11 50.17
C LEU A 29 44.19 -43.81 50.85
N VAL A 30 44.75 -43.47 52.01
CA VAL A 30 44.45 -42.23 52.73
C VAL A 30 44.88 -41.01 51.92
N GLU A 31 46.10 -40.98 51.37
CA GLU A 31 46.59 -39.88 50.53
C GLU A 31 45.72 -39.68 49.28
N ARG A 32 45.28 -40.77 48.66
CA ARG A 32 44.34 -40.73 47.54
C ARG A 32 42.98 -40.16 47.95
N MET A 33 42.45 -40.56 49.10
CA MET A 33 41.19 -40.02 49.64
C MET A 33 41.32 -38.52 49.96
N GLU A 34 42.43 -38.10 50.56
CA GLU A 34 42.71 -36.67 50.82
C GLU A 34 42.75 -35.85 49.53
N TRP A 35 43.41 -36.36 48.48
CA TRP A 35 43.41 -35.72 47.17
C TRP A 35 42.01 -35.60 46.55
N TYR A 36 41.20 -36.66 46.64
CA TYR A 36 39.80 -36.63 46.18
C TYR A 36 38.96 -35.61 46.96
N VAL A 37 39.13 -35.54 48.28
CA VAL A 37 38.45 -34.56 49.14
C VAL A 37 38.85 -33.13 48.76
N ALA A 38 40.14 -32.87 48.58
CA ALA A 38 40.64 -31.56 48.15
C ALA A 38 40.11 -31.17 46.76
N LYS A 39 40.07 -32.11 45.82
CA LYS A 39 39.54 -31.90 44.48
C LYS A 39 38.03 -31.63 44.50
N LYS A 40 37.28 -32.33 45.34
CA LYS A 40 35.85 -32.11 45.54
C LYS A 40 35.57 -30.73 46.12
N ALA A 41 36.30 -30.34 47.18
CA ALA A 41 36.17 -29.02 47.80
C ALA A 41 36.48 -27.88 46.80
N LYS A 42 37.51 -28.05 45.96
CA LYS A 42 37.81 -27.10 44.88
C LYS A 42 36.66 -27.01 43.87
N GLY A 43 36.07 -28.14 43.48
CA GLY A 43 34.92 -28.15 42.56
C GLY A 43 33.67 -27.46 43.15
N GLU A 44 33.41 -27.65 44.45
CA GLU A 44 32.30 -26.99 45.16
C GLU A 44 32.50 -25.47 45.25
N GLU A 45 33.73 -25.02 45.49
CA GLU A 45 34.07 -23.59 45.50
C GLU A 45 33.90 -22.95 44.10
N GLU A 46 34.36 -23.61 43.03
CA GLU A 46 34.15 -23.13 41.66
C GLU A 46 32.66 -23.10 41.29
N LEU A 47 31.87 -24.11 41.72
CA LEU A 47 30.42 -24.12 41.53
C LEU A 47 29.77 -22.91 42.23
N ARG A 48 30.19 -22.62 43.46
CA ARG A 48 29.68 -21.48 44.25
C ARG A 48 30.05 -20.14 43.62
N ARG A 49 31.27 -20.02 43.08
CA ARG A 49 31.72 -18.82 42.35
C ARG A 49 30.92 -18.57 41.07
N LEU A 50 30.46 -19.62 40.39
CA LEU A 50 29.65 -19.50 39.18
C LEU A 50 28.16 -19.28 39.47
N GLN A 51 27.70 -19.59 40.68
CA GLN A 51 26.28 -19.49 41.03
C GLN A 51 25.76 -18.04 41.03
N GLU A 52 26.54 -17.09 41.54
CA GLU A 52 26.15 -15.68 41.59
C GLU A 52 26.10 -15.05 40.17
N PRO A 53 27.12 -15.18 39.31
CA PRO A 53 27.03 -14.76 37.91
C PRO A 53 25.88 -15.42 37.15
N ALA A 54 25.60 -16.71 37.40
CA ALA A 54 24.50 -17.41 36.75
C ALA A 54 23.14 -16.79 37.13
N ALA A 55 22.93 -16.47 38.40
CA ALA A 55 21.71 -15.80 38.86
C ALA A 55 21.58 -14.36 38.31
N ASP A 56 22.71 -13.63 38.21
CA ASP A 56 22.73 -12.29 37.59
C ASP A 56 22.36 -12.35 36.09
N PHE A 57 22.87 -13.34 35.35
CA PHE A 57 22.47 -13.53 33.96
C PHE A 57 21.00 -13.95 33.82
N GLU A 58 20.51 -14.82 34.68
CA GLU A 58 19.10 -15.22 34.69
C GLU A 58 18.17 -14.02 34.92
N GLY A 59 18.52 -13.15 35.87
CA GLY A 59 17.79 -11.89 36.09
C GLY A 59 17.83 -10.95 34.89
N LYS A 60 19.00 -10.80 34.25
CA LYS A 60 19.15 -9.97 33.04
C LYS A 60 18.37 -10.50 31.85
N ILE A 61 18.28 -11.84 31.70
CA ILE A 61 17.48 -12.48 30.66
C ILE A 61 16.00 -12.20 30.91
N ALA A 62 15.51 -12.41 32.13
CA ALA A 62 14.11 -12.14 32.48
C ALA A 62 13.72 -10.67 32.23
N GLU A 63 14.57 -9.72 32.62
CA GLU A 63 14.34 -8.29 32.37
C GLU A 63 14.38 -7.96 30.86
N ALA A 64 15.27 -8.61 30.11
CA ALA A 64 15.34 -8.45 28.66
C ALA A 64 14.11 -9.02 27.94
N GLU A 65 13.59 -10.16 28.39
CA GLU A 65 12.36 -10.76 27.88
C GLU A 65 11.14 -9.88 28.14
N GLU A 66 11.01 -9.32 29.35
CA GLU A 66 9.93 -8.38 29.68
C GLU A 66 10.01 -7.13 28.78
N ARG A 67 11.21 -6.56 28.62
CA ARG A 67 11.41 -5.41 27.73
C ARG A 67 11.09 -5.74 26.27
N ALA A 68 11.48 -6.93 25.80
CA ALA A 68 11.19 -7.39 24.46
C ALA A 68 9.67 -7.49 24.24
N TRP A 69 8.96 -8.11 25.18
CA TRP A 69 7.50 -8.24 25.11
C TRP A 69 6.79 -6.88 25.11
N ALA A 70 7.18 -5.99 26.02
CA ALA A 70 6.62 -4.64 26.07
C ALA A 70 6.96 -3.81 24.82
N SER A 71 8.09 -4.06 24.17
CA SER A 71 8.44 -3.39 22.91
C SER A 71 7.61 -3.91 21.74
N GLU A 72 7.34 -5.21 21.70
CA GLU A 72 6.56 -5.84 20.66
C GLU A 72 5.07 -5.43 20.75
N GLU A 73 4.52 -5.36 21.95
CA GLU A 73 3.17 -4.87 22.18
C GLU A 73 3.02 -3.41 21.75
N ARG A 74 4.01 -2.55 22.07
CA ARG A 74 4.03 -1.16 21.57
C ARG A 74 4.13 -1.10 20.05
N ALA A 75 4.94 -1.95 19.43
CA ALA A 75 5.06 -2.00 17.97
C ALA A 75 3.73 -2.41 17.32
N ARG A 76 3.02 -3.39 17.89
CA ARG A 76 1.68 -3.80 17.43
C ARG A 76 0.67 -2.66 17.56
N ALA A 77 0.65 -1.95 18.69
CA ALA A 77 -0.23 -0.79 18.88
C ALA A 77 0.09 0.35 17.90
N ALA A 78 1.38 0.62 17.67
CA ALA A 78 1.81 1.64 16.71
C ALA A 78 1.42 1.29 15.27
N GLU A 79 1.55 0.03 14.87
CA GLU A 79 1.15 -0.43 13.54
C GLU A 79 -0.37 -0.35 13.35
N GLN A 80 -1.16 -0.72 14.35
CA GLN A 80 -2.61 -0.55 14.32
C GLN A 80 -3.01 0.93 14.19
N ALA A 81 -2.35 1.82 14.93
CA ALA A 81 -2.58 3.25 14.82
C ALA A 81 -2.20 3.79 13.43
N ARG A 82 -1.09 3.28 12.84
CA ARG A 82 -0.66 3.63 11.48
C ARG A 82 -1.70 3.20 10.44
N ILE A 83 -2.18 1.96 10.51
CA ILE A 83 -3.22 1.44 9.60
C ILE A 83 -4.51 2.27 9.73
N ALA A 84 -4.95 2.57 10.96
CA ALA A 84 -6.14 3.38 11.17
C ALA A 84 -5.99 4.82 10.62
N ALA A 85 -4.80 5.41 10.76
CA ALA A 85 -4.51 6.73 10.19
C ALA A 85 -4.49 6.71 8.65
N GLU A 86 -3.90 5.67 8.06
CA GLU A 86 -3.84 5.48 6.61
C GLU A 86 -5.24 5.26 6.01
N GLU A 87 -6.08 4.46 6.67
CA GLU A 87 -7.47 4.25 6.25
C GLU A 87 -8.27 5.56 6.30
N LYS A 88 -8.11 6.34 7.37
CA LYS A 88 -8.76 7.65 7.49
C LYS A 88 -8.30 8.62 6.40
N ALA A 89 -7.00 8.62 6.07
CA ALA A 89 -6.48 9.43 4.97
C ALA A 89 -7.12 9.02 3.63
N ARG A 90 -7.20 7.71 3.35
CA ARG A 90 -7.84 7.19 2.14
C ARG A 90 -9.31 7.60 2.03
N CYS A 91 -10.08 7.46 3.12
CA CYS A 91 -11.48 7.90 3.12
C CYS A 91 -11.63 9.40 2.84
N LEU A 92 -10.75 10.23 3.40
CA LEU A 92 -10.78 11.68 3.15
C LEU A 92 -10.42 12.02 1.70
N ASP A 93 -9.46 11.30 1.10
CA ASP A 93 -9.11 11.47 -0.31
C ASP A 93 -10.29 11.07 -1.22
N GLU A 94 -10.93 9.92 -0.95
CA GLU A 94 -12.13 9.49 -1.67
C GLU A 94 -13.29 10.50 -1.52
N GLU A 95 -13.55 11.00 -0.32
CA GLU A 95 -14.56 12.03 -0.07
C GLU A 95 -14.24 13.33 -0.83
N ALA A 96 -12.97 13.74 -0.86
CA ALA A 96 -12.52 14.91 -1.61
C ALA A 96 -12.74 14.73 -3.12
N GLU A 97 -12.40 13.56 -3.68
CA GLU A 97 -12.66 13.26 -5.09
C GLU A 97 -14.16 13.29 -5.42
N HIS A 98 -14.98 12.72 -4.55
CA HIS A 98 -16.43 12.76 -4.69
C HIS A 98 -16.97 14.20 -4.66
N MET A 99 -16.49 15.04 -3.73
CA MET A 99 -16.87 16.46 -3.65
C MET A 99 -16.43 17.25 -4.88
N ILE A 100 -15.20 17.02 -5.37
CA ILE A 100 -14.70 17.67 -6.59
C ILE A 100 -15.57 17.29 -7.79
N LYS A 101 -15.89 16.01 -7.94
CA LYS A 101 -16.74 15.53 -9.03
C LYS A 101 -18.15 16.11 -8.94
N ALA A 102 -18.74 16.13 -7.75
CA ALA A 102 -20.05 16.74 -7.52
C ALA A 102 -20.05 18.24 -7.85
N PHE A 103 -18.99 18.96 -7.45
CA PHE A 103 -18.80 20.36 -7.79
C PHE A 103 -18.66 20.59 -9.29
N GLN A 104 -17.86 19.78 -9.99
CA GLN A 104 -17.69 19.87 -11.45
C GLN A 104 -18.99 19.59 -12.20
N THR A 105 -19.87 18.74 -11.68
CA THR A 105 -21.20 18.49 -12.24
C THR A 105 -22.26 19.48 -11.76
N SER A 106 -21.90 20.44 -10.92
CA SER A 106 -22.86 21.42 -10.40
C SER A 106 -23.18 22.47 -11.46
N LEU A 107 -24.45 22.91 -11.47
CA LEU A 107 -24.91 23.98 -12.34
C LEU A 107 -24.09 25.27 -12.15
N ALA A 108 -23.71 25.58 -10.90
CA ALA A 108 -22.90 26.76 -10.60
C ALA A 108 -21.51 26.71 -11.28
N PHE A 109 -20.88 25.54 -11.32
CA PHE A 109 -19.63 25.36 -12.04
C PHE A 109 -19.84 25.46 -13.55
N GLU A 110 -20.87 24.81 -14.09
CA GLU A 110 -21.20 24.87 -15.53
C GLU A 110 -21.45 26.32 -15.99
N GLU A 111 -22.29 27.07 -15.28
CA GLU A 111 -22.58 28.47 -15.57
C GLU A 111 -21.31 29.34 -15.54
N ALA A 112 -20.46 29.15 -14.53
CA ALA A 112 -19.20 29.87 -14.41
C ALA A 112 -18.22 29.48 -15.54
N ALA A 113 -18.13 28.20 -15.89
CA ALA A 113 -17.26 27.68 -16.94
C ALA A 113 -17.70 28.18 -18.33
N LEU A 114 -19.00 28.09 -18.64
CA LEU A 114 -19.57 28.61 -19.88
C LEU A 114 -19.38 30.12 -20.00
N SER A 115 -19.63 30.87 -18.91
CA SER A 115 -19.40 32.31 -18.87
C SER A 115 -17.93 32.66 -19.14
N ARG A 116 -16.99 31.94 -18.51
CA ARG A 116 -15.55 32.12 -18.73
C ARG A 116 -15.15 31.78 -20.16
N MET A 117 -15.64 30.67 -20.70
CA MET A 117 -15.38 30.23 -22.06
C MET A 117 -15.89 31.26 -23.08
N ASN A 118 -17.11 31.77 -22.90
CA ASN A 118 -17.66 32.82 -23.76
C ASN A 118 -16.80 34.10 -23.74
N ASN A 119 -16.32 34.51 -22.56
CA ASN A 119 -15.41 35.65 -22.46
C ASN A 119 -14.08 35.40 -23.18
N LEU A 120 -13.51 34.20 -23.05
CA LEU A 120 -12.30 33.82 -23.77
C LEU A 120 -12.51 33.81 -25.29
N LEU A 121 -13.65 33.27 -25.76
CA LEU A 121 -14.00 33.28 -27.18
C LEU A 121 -14.17 34.70 -27.71
N LYS A 122 -14.80 35.61 -26.96
CA LYS A 122 -14.92 37.02 -27.33
C LYS A 122 -13.57 37.70 -27.47
N VAL A 123 -12.64 37.42 -26.55
CA VAL A 123 -11.27 37.96 -26.60
C VAL A 123 -10.51 37.36 -27.79
N TRP A 124 -10.61 36.05 -27.98
CA TRP A 124 -9.95 35.34 -29.08
C TRP A 124 -10.48 35.80 -30.45
N ALA A 125 -11.78 36.03 -30.59
CA ALA A 125 -12.41 36.52 -31.82
C ALA A 125 -11.89 37.89 -32.26
N GLN A 126 -11.32 38.69 -31.35
CA GLN A 126 -10.70 39.97 -31.67
C GLN A 126 -9.26 39.85 -32.17
N THR A 127 -8.64 38.66 -32.05
CA THR A 127 -7.29 38.42 -32.59
C THR A 127 -7.32 38.31 -34.11
N PRO A 128 -6.20 38.60 -34.81
CA PRO A 128 -6.14 38.46 -36.27
C PRO A 128 -6.49 37.07 -36.78
N ASP A 129 -6.09 36.02 -36.06
CA ASP A 129 -6.39 34.64 -36.44
C ASP A 129 -7.87 34.31 -36.21
N GLY A 130 -8.44 34.78 -35.09
CA GLY A 130 -9.87 34.65 -34.80
C GLY A 130 -10.74 35.35 -35.83
N GLN A 131 -10.41 36.60 -36.18
CA GLN A 131 -11.11 37.35 -37.22
C GLN A 131 -11.02 36.67 -38.59
N ARG A 132 -9.84 36.16 -38.95
CA ARG A 132 -9.63 35.44 -40.21
C ARG A 132 -10.48 34.17 -40.27
N LEU A 133 -10.54 33.40 -39.18
CA LEU A 133 -11.37 32.20 -39.13
C LEU A 133 -12.85 32.55 -39.22
N LEU A 134 -13.33 33.51 -38.43
CA LEU A 134 -14.72 33.95 -38.46
C LEU A 134 -15.15 34.46 -39.84
N LEU A 135 -14.28 35.19 -40.54
CA LEU A 135 -14.55 35.62 -41.91
C LEU A 135 -14.63 34.44 -42.87
N LYS A 136 -13.70 33.49 -42.77
CA LYS A 136 -13.67 32.30 -43.64
C LYS A 136 -14.90 31.43 -43.43
N GLU A 137 -15.26 31.16 -42.18
CA GLU A 137 -16.47 30.39 -41.87
C GLU A 137 -17.74 31.15 -42.22
N GLY A 138 -17.78 32.46 -41.98
CA GLY A 138 -18.89 33.31 -42.42
C GLY A 138 -19.09 33.26 -43.94
N GLN A 139 -18.00 33.29 -44.72
CA GLN A 139 -18.04 33.16 -46.18
C GLN A 139 -18.52 31.76 -46.60
N ALA A 140 -17.99 30.70 -45.98
CA ALA A 140 -18.42 29.33 -46.28
C ALA A 140 -19.91 29.13 -45.99
N ASN A 141 -20.37 29.56 -44.81
CA ASN A 141 -21.78 29.49 -44.42
C ASN A 141 -22.68 30.32 -45.34
N TYR A 142 -22.26 31.52 -45.73
CA TYR A 142 -22.98 32.33 -46.71
C TYR A 142 -23.08 31.64 -48.07
N SER A 143 -21.98 31.08 -48.57
CA SER A 143 -21.97 30.35 -49.84
C SER A 143 -22.85 29.10 -49.80
N MET A 144 -22.81 28.33 -48.70
CA MET A 144 -23.69 27.17 -48.51
C MET A 144 -25.16 27.60 -48.46
N GLY A 145 -25.50 28.62 -47.66
CA GLY A 145 -26.86 29.15 -47.58
C GLY A 145 -27.37 29.67 -48.92
N LEU A 146 -26.52 30.37 -49.69
CA LEU A 146 -26.85 30.83 -51.03
C LEU A 146 -27.10 29.65 -51.99
N HIS A 147 -26.27 28.61 -51.93
CA HIS A 147 -26.44 27.42 -52.75
C HIS A 147 -27.78 26.73 -52.44
N ARG A 148 -28.07 26.51 -51.15
CA ARG A 148 -29.34 25.95 -50.71
C ARG A 148 -30.52 26.79 -51.16
N ALA A 149 -30.41 28.12 -51.06
CA ALA A 149 -31.45 29.02 -51.53
C ALA A 149 -31.70 28.91 -53.03
N GLN A 150 -30.63 28.78 -53.83
CA GLN A 150 -30.75 28.57 -55.27
C GLN A 150 -31.41 27.24 -55.61
N GLU A 151 -31.06 26.15 -54.92
CA GLU A 151 -31.68 24.83 -55.11
C GLU A 151 -33.19 24.89 -54.89
N VAL A 152 -33.63 25.39 -53.73
CA VAL A 152 -35.06 25.49 -53.38
C VAL A 152 -35.83 26.33 -54.40
N LEU A 153 -35.27 27.45 -54.84
CA LEU A 153 -35.91 28.30 -55.86
C LEU A 153 -36.03 27.59 -57.21
N LEU A 154 -35.02 26.83 -57.62
CA LEU A 154 -35.06 26.05 -58.86
C LEU A 154 -36.12 24.93 -58.79
N GLU A 155 -36.25 24.26 -57.65
CA GLU A 155 -37.31 23.26 -57.43
C GLU A 155 -38.69 23.88 -57.50
N TRP A 156 -38.90 25.06 -56.91
CA TRP A 156 -40.18 25.75 -56.97
C TRP A 156 -40.55 26.17 -58.40
N ILE A 157 -39.58 26.63 -59.19
CA ILE A 157 -39.79 26.94 -60.61
C ILE A 157 -40.20 25.67 -61.38
N ARG A 158 -39.51 24.55 -61.13
CA ARG A 158 -39.84 23.24 -61.74
C ARG A 158 -41.24 22.79 -61.38
N ASP A 159 -41.64 22.97 -60.12
CA ASP A 159 -42.95 22.58 -59.60
C ASP A 159 -44.07 23.59 -59.93
N GLY A 160 -43.73 24.71 -60.59
CA GLY A 160 -44.69 25.77 -60.95
C GLY A 160 -45.24 26.56 -59.76
N LYS A 161 -44.53 26.58 -58.63
CA LYS A 161 -44.90 27.33 -57.42
C LYS A 161 -44.58 28.82 -57.59
N GLU A 162 -45.34 29.68 -56.92
CA GLU A 162 -45.08 31.13 -56.90
C GLU A 162 -43.79 31.42 -56.11
N LEU A 163 -42.90 32.25 -56.66
CA LEU A 163 -41.62 32.57 -56.01
C LEU A 163 -41.82 33.34 -54.70
N PRO A 164 -40.96 33.12 -53.68
CA PRO A 164 -40.96 33.93 -52.47
C PRO A 164 -40.81 35.42 -52.81
N LYS A 165 -41.57 36.27 -52.12
CA LYS A 165 -41.45 37.73 -52.29
C LYS A 165 -40.11 38.20 -51.73
N PRO A 166 -39.46 39.20 -52.37
CA PRO A 166 -38.31 39.86 -51.78
C PRO A 166 -38.65 40.37 -50.38
N CYS A 167 -37.83 40.02 -49.41
CA CYS A 167 -37.99 40.44 -48.03
C CYS A 167 -37.02 41.57 -47.73
N GLU A 168 -37.53 42.74 -47.33
CA GLU A 168 -36.70 43.90 -46.93
C GLU A 168 -36.43 43.92 -45.42
N ASN A 169 -37.31 43.29 -44.62
CA ASN A 169 -37.18 43.20 -43.17
C ASN A 169 -36.64 41.82 -42.76
N PRO A 170 -35.43 41.71 -42.17
CA PRO A 170 -34.87 40.43 -41.75
C PRO A 170 -35.77 39.63 -40.79
N GLU A 171 -36.63 40.31 -40.00
CA GLU A 171 -37.55 39.66 -39.05
C GLU A 171 -38.75 39.00 -39.73
N GLU A 172 -39.08 39.41 -40.96
CA GLU A 172 -40.17 38.84 -41.79
C GLU A 172 -39.66 37.73 -42.72
N PHE A 173 -38.36 37.45 -42.70
CA PHE A 173 -37.77 36.40 -43.50
C PHE A 173 -38.14 35.02 -42.94
N ASP A 174 -38.99 34.30 -43.66
CA ASP A 174 -39.31 32.92 -43.36
C ASP A 174 -38.19 31.98 -43.84
N SER A 175 -37.33 31.56 -42.91
CA SER A 175 -36.24 30.64 -43.21
C SER A 175 -36.69 29.18 -43.35
N SER A 176 -37.92 28.83 -42.92
CA SER A 176 -38.40 27.44 -42.94
C SER A 176 -38.44 26.85 -44.34
N ILE A 177 -38.61 27.69 -45.38
CA ILE A 177 -38.61 27.26 -46.78
C ILE A 177 -37.28 26.65 -47.23
N TYR A 178 -36.17 26.94 -46.52
CA TYR A 178 -34.84 26.46 -46.87
C TYR A 178 -34.41 25.22 -46.07
N TYR A 179 -35.12 24.92 -44.99
CA TYR A 179 -34.86 23.78 -44.10
C TYR A 179 -36.05 22.84 -44.14
N SER A 180 -35.90 21.73 -44.87
CA SER A 180 -36.88 20.64 -44.88
C SER A 180 -36.75 19.83 -43.60
N ASP A 181 -37.88 19.44 -42.98
CA ASP A 181 -37.92 18.62 -41.75
C ASP A 181 -37.24 17.24 -41.90
N ASP A 182 -36.85 16.84 -43.11
CA ASP A 182 -36.27 15.54 -43.43
C ASP A 182 -34.72 15.48 -43.38
N GLU A 183 -34.02 16.61 -43.16
CA GLU A 183 -32.54 16.68 -43.20
C GLU A 183 -31.83 16.53 -41.84
N ASP A 184 -32.56 16.24 -40.75
CA ASP A 184 -31.95 15.98 -39.42
C ASP A 184 -31.76 14.48 -39.11
N GLY A 185 -31.90 13.60 -40.12
CA GLY A 185 -31.89 12.14 -39.96
C GLY A 185 -30.64 11.39 -40.41
N ALA A 186 -29.56 12.05 -40.82
CA ALA A 186 -28.36 11.39 -41.37
C ALA A 186 -27.08 11.73 -40.61
N GLY A 187 -27.12 11.55 -39.28
CA GLY A 187 -25.94 11.71 -38.42
C GLY A 187 -25.97 10.87 -37.14
N GLY A 188 -26.82 9.83 -37.09
CA GLY A 188 -26.87 8.86 -35.98
C GLY A 188 -26.11 7.59 -36.34
N GLY A 189 -24.78 7.64 -36.32
CA GLY A 189 -23.93 6.46 -36.39
C GLY A 189 -24.05 5.64 -35.12
N GLU A 190 -25.00 4.71 -35.11
CA GLU A 190 -25.19 3.69 -34.09
C GLU A 190 -24.10 2.63 -34.21
N ASP A 191 -22.93 2.87 -33.60
CA ASP A 191 -21.94 1.82 -33.40
C ASP A 191 -22.26 1.01 -32.15
N THR A 192 -22.93 -0.10 -32.42
CA THR A 192 -23.04 -1.27 -31.55
C THR A 192 -21.66 -1.87 -31.30
N ALA A 193 -21.08 -1.62 -30.12
CA ALA A 193 -19.92 -2.35 -29.63
C ALA A 193 -20.33 -3.28 -28.48
N ARG A 194 -20.61 -4.51 -28.89
CA ARG A 194 -20.65 -5.74 -28.10
C ARG A 194 -19.30 -5.97 -27.39
N ASN A 195 -19.30 -5.97 -26.05
CA ASN A 195 -18.60 -6.94 -25.19
C ASN A 195 -19.00 -6.75 -23.72
#